data_AF-A0A812NHX6-F1
#
_entry.id   AF-A0A812NHX6-F1
#
_cell.length_a   1.000
_cell.length_b   1.000
_cell.length_c   1.000
_cell.angle_alpha   90.00
_cell.angle_beta   90.00
_cell.angle_gamma   90.00
#
_symmetry.space_group_name_H-M   'P 1'
#
loop_
_entity.id
_entity.type
_entity.pdbx_description
1 polymer ?
#
loop_
_entity_poly.entity_id
_entity_poly.type
_entity_poly.pdbx_seq_one_letter_code
_entity_poly.pdbx_strand_id
1 'polypeptide(L)'
;MHGRLDCWVCLLVLCFRADAGPATLRLHLLEGSHARCNDGSKPGFYLREGSGVLLVWLEGGGDCGTQATCDARPAALKGSAHWPQLRQLDGIFSDAEDANPFFATATRVFVPYCSSDSWVGNREAPAAGYFFQGERIISAVLEELRNRSVFEGIDLLVFGGCSAGGRGALYNLDRVCSGLPATLRCRGFLDAAWWVRDEGAMEQGAKEGLQLWGPSESLAPCLATAGEHAAHLCLFGPHFAPYVRTPFLVHEEQFDYFMLSKRGVQRPVFLWSPEAWQLAWELQRQVKSTLPIISGRRDAAAYSATCTQHCFAESSLFWRVRVPAPRGLFQSWSLEQLARSWLQELPGSSDPVGGVLIDDCSDANCPEQRGSSGCPFEPSLRDLLLLACLPLVLLACCILLLLRRRWLLGRCRRRFRQERSPTPQMLGASFGEADGFPPHAMNSSNIDRTSLEQQEW
;
A
#
# COMPACT_ATOMS: atom_id res chain seq x y z
N MET A 1 -48.06 -27.31 -35.76
CA MET A 1 -47.98 -25.89 -35.36
C MET A 1 -46.68 -25.71 -34.59
N HIS A 2 -45.86 -24.70 -34.95
CA HIS A 2 -44.59 -24.43 -34.29
C HIS A 2 -44.81 -23.52 -33.07
N GLY A 3 -44.50 -24.00 -31.87
CA GLY A 3 -44.46 -23.18 -30.65
C GLY A 3 -43.03 -23.07 -30.15
N ARG A 4 -42.36 -21.95 -30.45
CA ARG A 4 -41.10 -21.59 -29.79
C ARG A 4 -41.44 -21.06 -28.40
N LEU A 5 -40.89 -21.66 -27.34
CA LEU A 5 -40.71 -20.93 -26.09
C LEU A 5 -39.37 -20.22 -26.19
N ASP A 6 -39.41 -18.90 -26.39
CA ASP A 6 -38.22 -18.07 -26.43
C ASP A 6 -37.60 -17.99 -25.04
N CYS A 7 -36.47 -18.66 -24.88
CA CYS A 7 -35.66 -18.57 -23.68
C CYS A 7 -34.87 -17.26 -23.73
N TRP A 8 -35.39 -16.21 -23.09
CA TRP A 8 -34.71 -14.93 -22.94
C TRP A 8 -33.47 -15.09 -22.04
N VAL A 9 -32.38 -15.53 -22.63
CA VAL A 9 -31.05 -15.35 -22.07
C VAL A 9 -30.72 -13.87 -22.21
N CYS A 10 -30.90 -13.11 -21.12
CA CYS A 10 -30.34 -11.76 -21.00
C CYS A 10 -28.82 -11.85 -21.12
N LEU A 11 -28.33 -11.67 -22.34
CA LEU A 11 -26.91 -11.50 -22.61
C LEU A 11 -26.52 -10.12 -22.10
N LEU A 12 -26.23 -10.05 -20.79
CA LEU A 12 -25.48 -8.96 -20.20
C LEU A 12 -24.13 -8.95 -20.92
N VAL A 13 -24.05 -8.11 -21.96
CA VAL A 13 -22.78 -7.66 -22.50
C VAL A 13 -22.17 -6.80 -21.40
N LEU A 14 -21.44 -7.47 -20.50
CA LEU A 14 -20.39 -6.85 -19.74
C LEU A 14 -19.38 -6.36 -20.78
N CYS A 15 -19.55 -5.10 -21.18
CA CYS A 15 -18.44 -4.31 -21.64
C CYS A 15 -17.44 -4.27 -20.50
N PHE A 16 -16.53 -5.25 -20.49
CA PHE A 16 -15.23 -5.08 -19.87
C PHE A 16 -14.62 -3.86 -20.56
N ARG A 17 -14.83 -2.68 -19.96
CA ARG A 17 -13.73 -1.71 -19.90
C ARG A 17 -12.54 -2.53 -19.42
N ALA A 18 -11.41 -2.44 -20.11
CA ALA A 18 -10.18 -2.95 -19.53
C ALA A 18 -10.02 -2.17 -18.22
N ASP A 19 -10.16 -2.85 -17.08
CA ASP A 19 -9.93 -2.23 -15.78
C ASP A 19 -8.50 -1.70 -15.82
N ALA A 20 -8.37 -0.38 -15.78
CA ALA A 20 -7.10 0.29 -15.89
C ALA A 20 -6.34 0.03 -14.59
N GLY A 21 -5.42 -0.94 -14.64
CA GLY A 21 -4.77 -1.47 -13.46
C GLY A 21 -3.61 -0.60 -12.94
N PRO A 22 -2.70 -1.22 -12.16
CA PRO A 22 -1.46 -0.60 -11.73
C PRO A 22 -0.67 -0.02 -12.91
N ALA A 23 -0.24 1.23 -12.76
CA ALA A 23 0.52 1.91 -13.80
C ALA A 23 1.94 1.34 -13.89
N THR A 24 2.42 1.15 -15.12
CA THR A 24 3.82 0.79 -15.38
C THR A 24 4.62 2.05 -15.71
N LEU A 25 5.64 2.35 -14.89
CA LEU A 25 6.58 3.46 -15.09
C LEU A 25 7.95 2.90 -15.52
N ARG A 26 8.73 3.68 -16.28
CA ARG A 26 10.05 3.28 -16.82
C ARG A 26 11.19 3.94 -16.05
N LEU A 27 12.25 3.19 -15.72
CA LEU A 27 13.43 3.70 -15.03
C LEU A 27 14.28 4.64 -15.91
N HIS A 28 14.76 5.73 -15.33
CA HIS A 28 15.75 6.66 -15.85
C HIS A 28 16.83 6.89 -14.78
N LEU A 29 18.08 6.48 -15.06
CA LEU A 29 19.23 6.71 -14.18
C LEU A 29 19.88 8.07 -14.45
N LEU A 30 20.34 8.74 -13.38
CA LEU A 30 20.95 10.06 -13.42
C LEU A 30 22.45 9.98 -13.71
N GLU A 31 22.81 9.39 -14.85
CA GLU A 31 24.20 9.12 -15.24
C GLU A 31 25.09 10.37 -15.25
N GLY A 32 24.56 11.53 -15.67
CA GLY A 32 25.29 12.81 -15.64
C GLY A 32 25.47 13.41 -14.24
N SER A 33 24.75 12.94 -13.22
CA SER A 33 24.69 13.62 -11.92
C SER A 33 25.85 13.28 -10.97
N HIS A 34 26.17 14.25 -10.11
CA HIS A 34 27.05 14.07 -8.95
C HIS A 34 26.35 13.45 -7.73
N ALA A 35 25.02 13.36 -7.71
CA ALA A 35 24.27 12.69 -6.65
C ALA A 35 24.55 11.17 -6.61
N ARG A 36 24.47 10.57 -5.42
CA ARG A 36 24.79 9.16 -5.15
C ARG A 36 23.74 8.52 -4.25
N CYS A 37 23.46 7.24 -4.49
CA CYS A 37 22.85 6.36 -3.50
C CYS A 37 23.85 6.03 -2.36
N ASN A 38 23.39 5.44 -1.25
CA ASN A 38 24.24 5.13 -0.09
C ASN A 38 25.49 4.32 -0.47
N ASP A 39 25.37 3.35 -1.37
CA ASP A 39 26.45 2.49 -1.87
C ASP A 39 27.35 3.14 -2.93
N GLY A 40 27.06 4.39 -3.32
CA GLY A 40 27.77 5.12 -4.38
C GLY A 40 27.23 4.88 -5.80
N SER A 41 26.16 4.10 -5.98
CA SER A 41 25.53 3.93 -7.29
C SER A 41 24.82 5.22 -7.74
N LYS A 42 24.44 5.26 -9.03
CA LYS A 42 23.69 6.39 -9.59
C LYS A 42 22.22 6.33 -9.16
N PRO A 43 21.66 7.41 -8.57
CA PRO A 43 20.24 7.51 -8.33
C PRO A 43 19.47 7.64 -9.64
N GLY A 44 18.15 7.65 -9.57
CA GLY A 44 17.27 7.68 -10.72
C GLY A 44 15.82 7.95 -10.32
N PHE A 45 14.94 7.94 -11.32
CA PHE A 45 13.50 8.03 -11.13
C PHE A 45 12.79 7.15 -12.16
N TYR A 46 11.57 6.74 -11.85
CA TYR A 46 10.68 6.13 -12.80
C TYR A 46 9.72 7.19 -13.36
N LEU A 47 9.53 7.21 -14.67
CA LEU A 47 8.66 8.16 -15.36
C LEU A 47 7.54 7.42 -16.11
N ARG A 48 6.36 8.04 -16.08
CA ARG A 48 5.32 7.83 -17.08
C ARG A 48 4.76 9.18 -17.48
N GLU A 49 4.82 9.46 -18.78
CA GLU A 49 4.31 10.72 -19.36
C GLU A 49 2.77 10.74 -19.38
N GLY A 50 2.23 11.94 -19.22
CA GLY A 50 0.80 12.25 -19.20
C GLY A 50 0.60 13.73 -19.54
N SER A 51 -0.40 14.39 -18.96
CA SER A 51 -0.67 15.80 -19.24
C SER A 51 -1.27 16.59 -18.06
N GLY A 52 -1.12 17.93 -18.11
CA GLY A 52 -1.73 18.91 -17.19
C GLY A 52 -1.12 18.96 -15.78
N VAL A 53 -0.97 17.81 -15.14
CA VAL A 53 -0.41 17.67 -13.79
C VAL A 53 0.88 16.84 -13.84
N LEU A 54 1.87 17.26 -13.06
CA LEU A 54 3.10 16.50 -12.80
C LEU A 54 3.11 16.08 -11.32
N LEU A 55 2.93 14.79 -11.06
CA LEU A 55 3.14 14.19 -9.75
C LEU A 55 4.60 13.76 -9.61
N VAL A 56 5.32 14.32 -8.63
CA VAL A 56 6.67 13.86 -8.23
C VAL A 56 6.57 13.28 -6.83
N TRP A 57 6.77 11.97 -6.70
CA TRP A 57 6.57 11.20 -5.49
C TRP A 57 7.86 10.58 -4.98
N LEU A 58 8.17 10.79 -3.71
CA LEU A 58 9.32 10.21 -3.02
C LEU A 58 8.94 8.91 -2.32
N GLU A 59 9.72 7.85 -2.56
CA GLU A 59 9.56 6.56 -1.89
C GLU A 59 9.85 6.65 -0.37
N GLY A 60 9.13 5.84 0.40
CA GLY A 60 9.35 5.63 1.83
C GLY A 60 10.43 4.58 2.15
N GLY A 61 10.43 4.05 3.38
CA GLY A 61 11.34 2.97 3.79
C GLY A 61 12.18 3.25 5.04
N GLY A 62 11.68 4.08 5.97
CA GLY A 62 12.39 4.45 7.20
C GLY A 62 13.73 5.13 6.95
N ASP A 63 14.69 4.98 7.86
CA ASP A 63 15.99 5.65 7.83
C ASP A 63 17.06 4.83 8.60
N CYS A 64 18.29 5.33 8.74
CA CYS A 64 19.29 4.84 9.69
C CYS A 64 20.13 6.00 10.28
N GLY A 65 20.44 5.93 11.58
CA GLY A 65 21.22 6.97 12.29
C GLY A 65 22.67 6.58 12.61
N THR A 66 23.04 5.32 12.42
CA THR A 66 24.36 4.78 12.80
C THR A 66 24.86 3.77 11.78
N GLN A 67 26.17 3.50 11.75
CA GLN A 67 26.75 2.50 10.85
C GLN A 67 26.03 1.15 10.94
N ALA A 68 25.86 0.62 12.16
CA ALA A 68 25.19 -0.66 12.39
C ALA A 68 23.72 -0.67 11.91
N THR A 69 22.97 0.43 12.10
CA THR A 69 21.60 0.51 11.59
C THR A 69 21.56 0.64 10.07
N CYS A 70 22.54 1.29 9.44
CA CYS A 70 22.66 1.37 7.98
C CYS A 70 23.12 0.04 7.36
N ASP A 71 24.02 -0.70 7.99
CA ASP A 71 24.47 -2.03 7.56
C ASP A 71 23.28 -2.99 7.49
N ALA A 72 22.40 -2.96 8.50
CA ALA A 72 21.18 -3.75 8.57
C ALA A 72 20.08 -3.38 7.56
N ARG A 73 20.19 -2.25 6.82
CA ARG A 73 19.16 -1.85 5.85
C ARG A 73 19.17 -2.75 4.60
N PRO A 74 18.00 -3.03 3.99
CA PRO A 74 17.90 -3.76 2.72
C PRO A 74 18.73 -3.10 1.61
N ALA A 75 19.44 -3.91 0.82
CA ALA A 75 20.27 -3.40 -0.29
C ALA A 75 19.47 -2.57 -1.32
N ALA A 76 18.20 -2.94 -1.57
CA ALA A 76 17.31 -2.20 -2.48
C ALA A 76 17.02 -0.75 -2.05
N LEU A 77 17.22 -0.41 -0.76
CA LEU A 77 17.08 0.93 -0.19
C LEU A 77 18.44 1.63 0.05
N LYS A 78 19.54 1.04 -0.47
CA LYS A 78 20.90 1.59 -0.39
C LYS A 78 21.55 1.84 -1.76
N GLY A 79 21.01 1.27 -2.83
CA GLY A 79 21.59 1.31 -4.15
C GLY A 79 20.61 0.97 -5.28
N SER A 80 20.97 1.33 -6.50
CA SER A 80 20.14 1.18 -7.70
C SER A 80 20.45 -0.05 -8.57
N ALA A 81 21.47 -0.84 -8.21
CA ALA A 81 21.96 -1.98 -8.99
C ALA A 81 20.90 -3.08 -9.29
N HIS A 82 19.83 -3.15 -8.49
CA HIS A 82 18.75 -4.13 -8.63
C HIS A 82 17.39 -3.51 -8.96
N TRP A 83 17.35 -2.24 -9.36
CA TRP A 83 16.11 -1.60 -9.78
C TRP A 83 15.64 -2.13 -11.14
N PRO A 84 14.40 -2.63 -11.25
CA PRO A 84 13.88 -3.13 -12.52
C PRO A 84 13.73 -1.99 -13.54
N GLN A 85 13.82 -2.32 -14.83
CA GLN A 85 13.63 -1.32 -15.90
C GLN A 85 12.19 -0.76 -15.97
N LEU A 86 11.22 -1.54 -15.46
CA LEU A 86 9.81 -1.20 -15.37
C LEU A 86 9.32 -1.48 -13.95
N ARG A 87 8.58 -0.55 -13.36
CA ARG A 87 7.96 -0.71 -12.02
C ARG A 87 6.45 -0.51 -12.14
N GLN A 88 5.70 -1.45 -11.56
CA GLN A 88 4.24 -1.36 -11.44
C GLN A 88 3.89 -0.73 -10.09
N LEU A 89 2.99 0.25 -10.09
CA LEU A 89 2.54 1.01 -8.92
C LEU A 89 1.01 1.20 -8.97
N ASP A 90 0.34 1.16 -7.82
CA ASP A 90 -1.13 1.32 -7.69
C ASP A 90 -1.49 2.57 -6.87
N GLY A 91 -2.76 2.74 -6.51
CA GLY A 91 -3.25 3.87 -5.71
C GLY A 91 -3.09 5.20 -6.45
N ILE A 92 -2.36 6.15 -5.87
CA ILE A 92 -2.04 7.46 -6.47
C ILE A 92 -1.30 7.35 -7.82
N PHE A 93 -0.76 6.17 -8.16
CA PHE A 93 -0.18 5.90 -9.48
C PHE A 93 -1.14 5.24 -10.45
N SER A 94 -2.25 4.64 -10.01
CA SER A 94 -3.12 3.79 -10.83
C SER A 94 -3.62 4.50 -12.10
N ASP A 95 -3.83 3.76 -13.18
CA ASP A 95 -4.46 4.29 -14.40
C ASP A 95 -6.00 4.35 -14.31
N ALA A 96 -6.59 3.68 -13.32
CA ALA A 96 -8.03 3.72 -13.06
C ALA A 96 -8.47 5.07 -12.48
N GLU A 97 -9.30 5.81 -13.20
CA GLU A 97 -9.89 7.08 -12.71
C GLU A 97 -10.73 6.89 -11.44
N ASP A 98 -11.32 5.72 -11.19
CA ASP A 98 -12.08 5.41 -9.96
C ASP A 98 -11.18 4.99 -8.78
N ALA A 99 -9.91 4.69 -9.03
CA ALA A 99 -8.87 4.44 -8.04
C ALA A 99 -7.87 5.60 -7.92
N ASN A 100 -7.87 6.54 -8.87
CA ASN A 100 -6.95 7.67 -8.97
C ASN A 100 -7.59 8.88 -9.70
N PRO A 101 -8.60 9.55 -9.11
CA PRO A 101 -9.42 10.56 -9.79
C PRO A 101 -8.69 11.88 -10.12
N PHE A 102 -7.43 12.03 -9.72
CA PHE A 102 -6.62 13.24 -9.95
C PHE A 102 -5.37 13.01 -10.77
N PHE A 103 -4.75 11.82 -10.71
CA PHE A 103 -3.44 11.57 -11.31
C PHE A 103 -3.41 10.43 -12.35
N ALA A 104 -4.55 9.80 -12.67
CA ALA A 104 -4.62 8.73 -13.68
C ALA A 104 -4.11 9.17 -15.07
N THR A 105 -4.34 10.43 -15.44
CA THR A 105 -3.88 11.05 -16.70
C THR A 105 -2.62 11.92 -16.53
N ALA A 106 -2.15 12.11 -15.30
CA ALA A 106 -1.00 12.97 -14.99
C ALA A 106 0.32 12.34 -15.46
N THR A 107 1.30 13.21 -15.73
CA THR A 107 2.71 12.79 -15.76
C THR A 107 3.11 12.38 -14.34
N ARG A 108 3.60 11.15 -14.19
CA ARG A 108 3.89 10.52 -12.90
C ARG A 108 5.38 10.19 -12.81
N VAL A 109 6.04 10.75 -11.82
CA VAL A 109 7.44 10.51 -11.46
C VAL A 109 7.48 9.86 -10.08
N PHE A 110 8.07 8.68 -9.99
CA PHE A 110 8.37 8.01 -8.73
C PHE A 110 9.88 8.01 -8.52
N VAL A 111 10.36 8.60 -7.43
CA VAL A 111 11.79 8.65 -7.09
C VAL A 111 12.09 7.60 -6.01
N PRO A 112 12.83 6.52 -6.34
CA PRO A 112 13.13 5.49 -5.37
C PRO A 112 14.13 5.97 -4.33
N TYR A 113 13.99 5.44 -3.11
CA TYR A 113 14.72 5.91 -1.95
C TYR A 113 15.96 5.05 -1.72
N CYS A 114 17.12 5.60 -2.07
CA CYS A 114 18.42 4.96 -1.87
C CYS A 114 19.39 5.75 -0.97
N SER A 115 18.90 6.74 -0.22
CA SER A 115 19.74 7.63 0.59
C SER A 115 19.61 7.43 2.09
N SER A 116 18.60 6.71 2.58
CA SER A 116 18.44 6.31 4.01
C SER A 116 18.43 7.46 5.03
N ASP A 117 18.24 8.70 4.57
CA ASP A 117 18.39 9.97 5.29
C ASP A 117 17.11 10.81 5.38
N SER A 118 15.94 10.19 5.23
CA SER A 118 14.63 10.87 5.13
C SER A 118 14.60 12.02 4.12
N TRP A 119 15.42 11.90 3.07
CA TRP A 119 15.62 12.88 2.00
C TRP A 119 16.19 14.24 2.43
N VAL A 120 16.84 14.32 3.60
CA VAL A 120 17.47 15.56 4.09
C VAL A 120 18.99 15.57 4.01
N GLY A 121 19.66 14.46 3.63
CA GLY A 121 21.14 14.45 3.57
C GLY A 121 21.69 15.31 2.43
N ASN A 122 22.72 16.11 2.72
CA ASN A 122 23.46 16.89 1.70
C ASN A 122 24.99 16.71 1.78
N ARG A 123 25.49 15.65 2.43
CA ARG A 123 26.93 15.41 2.59
C ARG A 123 27.62 15.09 1.27
N GLU A 124 28.74 15.77 0.99
CA GLU A 124 29.55 15.50 -0.20
C GLU A 124 30.32 14.18 -0.09
N ALA A 125 30.99 13.99 1.05
CA ALA A 125 31.76 12.80 1.37
C ALA A 125 30.91 11.77 2.15
N PRO A 126 31.20 10.46 2.04
CA PRO A 126 30.57 9.44 2.86
C PRO A 126 30.75 9.69 4.35
N ALA A 127 29.74 9.32 5.13
CA ALA A 127 29.82 9.19 6.58
C ALA A 127 29.44 7.75 6.97
N ALA A 128 30.08 7.17 7.98
CA ALA A 128 29.84 5.77 8.39
C ALA A 128 29.91 4.73 7.24
N GLY A 129 30.68 5.01 6.18
CA GLY A 129 30.80 4.15 4.99
C GLY A 129 29.77 4.40 3.87
N TYR A 130 28.82 5.32 4.04
CA TYR A 130 27.71 5.55 3.11
C TYR A 130 27.54 7.03 2.71
N PHE A 131 27.05 7.28 1.50
CA PHE A 131 26.63 8.64 1.08
C PHE A 131 25.22 8.96 1.60
N PHE A 132 25.00 10.16 2.15
CA PHE A 132 23.68 10.66 2.55
C PHE A 132 23.39 11.95 1.75
N GLN A 133 22.61 11.79 0.67
CA GLN A 133 22.49 12.78 -0.41
C GLN A 133 21.04 12.99 -0.89
N GLY A 134 20.04 12.73 -0.05
CA GLY A 134 18.63 12.93 -0.34
C GLY A 134 18.27 14.29 -0.95
N GLU A 135 18.79 15.40 -0.40
CA GLU A 135 18.58 16.75 -0.96
C GLU A 135 19.14 16.85 -2.40
N ARG A 136 20.31 16.24 -2.65
CA ARG A 136 20.98 16.24 -3.96
C ARG A 136 20.27 15.37 -4.98
N ILE A 137 19.73 14.22 -4.56
CA ILE A 137 18.95 13.34 -5.44
C ILE A 137 17.70 14.09 -5.92
N ILE A 138 16.96 14.75 -5.02
CA ILE A 138 15.78 15.56 -5.39
C ILE A 138 16.17 16.64 -6.40
N SER A 139 17.24 17.39 -6.15
CA SER A 139 17.73 18.43 -7.08
C SER A 139 18.10 17.85 -8.45
N ALA A 140 18.82 16.72 -8.50
CA ALA A 140 19.23 16.08 -9.74
C ALA A 140 18.07 15.49 -10.54
N VAL A 141 17.04 14.94 -9.89
CA VAL A 141 15.80 14.51 -10.55
C VAL A 141 15.10 15.71 -11.19
N LEU A 142 14.90 16.80 -10.44
CA LEU A 142 14.22 17.99 -10.94
C LEU A 142 14.99 18.64 -12.10
N GLU A 143 16.33 18.65 -12.05
CA GLU A 143 17.18 19.09 -13.16
C GLU A 143 17.00 18.22 -14.41
N GLU A 144 17.07 16.90 -14.28
CA GLU A 144 16.88 15.97 -15.40
C GLU A 144 15.46 16.04 -16.00
N LEU A 145 14.43 16.27 -15.17
CA LEU A 145 13.06 16.52 -15.65
C LEU A 145 12.97 17.84 -16.46
N ARG A 146 13.74 18.89 -16.10
CA ARG A 146 13.82 20.12 -16.90
C ARG A 146 14.55 19.87 -18.23
N ASN A 147 15.67 19.15 -18.20
CA ASN A 147 16.45 18.81 -19.39
C ASN A 147 15.68 17.93 -20.40
N ARG A 148 14.68 17.19 -19.91
CA ARG A 148 13.76 16.37 -20.71
C ARG A 148 12.47 17.10 -21.13
N SER A 149 12.34 18.40 -20.87
CA SER A 149 11.12 19.19 -21.14
C SER A 149 9.85 18.67 -20.45
N VAL A 150 9.96 17.88 -19.36
CA VAL A 150 8.79 17.25 -18.68
C VAL A 150 7.87 18.29 -18.02
N PHE A 151 8.35 19.52 -17.82
CA PHE A 151 7.58 20.65 -17.31
C PHE A 151 6.79 21.41 -18.39
N GLU A 152 7.01 21.13 -19.69
CA GLU A 152 6.28 21.81 -20.77
C GLU A 152 4.81 21.36 -20.79
N GLY A 153 3.88 22.32 -20.79
CA GLY A 153 2.44 22.04 -20.74
C GLY A 153 1.92 21.52 -19.39
N ILE A 154 2.69 21.67 -18.31
CA ILE A 154 2.25 21.38 -16.94
C ILE A 154 1.79 22.68 -16.25
N ASP A 155 0.56 22.67 -15.72
CA ASP A 155 -0.04 23.80 -15.00
C ASP A 155 0.02 23.64 -13.46
N LEU A 156 0.31 22.42 -13.00
CA LEU A 156 0.41 22.07 -11.59
C LEU A 156 1.44 20.96 -11.36
N LEU A 157 2.43 21.23 -10.51
CA LEU A 157 3.27 20.22 -9.89
C LEU A 157 2.71 19.87 -8.51
N VAL A 158 2.54 18.57 -8.25
CA VAL A 158 2.32 18.02 -6.91
C VAL A 158 3.59 17.30 -6.48
N PHE A 159 4.25 17.84 -5.45
CA PHE A 159 5.41 17.22 -4.83
C PHE A 159 4.98 16.47 -3.59
N GLY A 160 5.32 15.19 -3.47
CA GLY A 160 4.80 14.35 -2.40
C GLY A 160 5.63 13.12 -2.14
N GLY A 161 5.10 12.23 -1.31
CA GLY A 161 5.73 10.97 -0.96
C GLY A 161 5.02 10.28 0.20
N CYS A 162 5.41 9.04 0.45
CA CYS A 162 5.01 8.31 1.65
C CYS A 162 6.12 8.28 2.71
N SER A 163 5.79 8.35 4.00
CA SER A 163 6.67 7.91 5.10
C SER A 163 7.95 8.75 5.16
N ALA A 164 9.14 8.13 5.10
CA ALA A 164 10.39 8.85 4.92
C ALA A 164 10.38 9.79 3.70
N GLY A 165 9.71 9.42 2.60
CA GLY A 165 9.48 10.26 1.42
C GLY A 165 8.42 11.34 1.62
N GLY A 166 7.38 11.09 2.42
CA GLY A 166 6.37 12.11 2.78
C GLY A 166 6.97 13.19 3.69
N ARG A 167 7.79 12.76 4.66
CA ARG A 167 8.67 13.62 5.46
C ARG A 167 9.66 14.37 4.59
N GLY A 168 10.35 13.66 3.69
CA GLY A 168 11.27 14.23 2.71
C GLY A 168 10.65 15.34 1.85
N ALA A 169 9.41 15.10 1.40
CA ALA A 169 8.61 16.05 0.65
C ALA A 169 8.25 17.27 1.51
N LEU A 170 7.79 17.07 2.76
CA LEU A 170 7.51 18.13 3.73
C LEU A 170 8.73 19.05 3.94
N TYR A 171 9.92 18.47 4.14
CA TYR A 171 11.15 19.23 4.38
C TYR A 171 11.65 19.96 3.12
N ASN A 172 11.52 19.36 1.95
CA ASN A 172 12.02 19.94 0.70
C ASN A 172 11.00 20.83 -0.03
N LEU A 173 9.73 20.90 0.40
CA LEU A 173 8.63 21.47 -0.39
C LEU A 173 8.89 22.90 -0.87
N ASP A 174 9.21 23.82 0.06
CA ASP A 174 9.46 25.24 -0.27
C ASP A 174 10.69 25.40 -1.18
N ARG A 175 11.73 24.60 -0.96
CA ARG A 175 12.95 24.58 -1.78
C ARG A 175 12.68 24.12 -3.21
N VAL A 176 11.89 23.05 -3.36
CA VAL A 176 11.47 22.53 -4.67
C VAL A 176 10.59 23.54 -5.39
N CYS A 177 9.54 24.03 -4.74
CA CYS A 177 8.55 24.91 -5.36
C CYS A 177 9.09 26.31 -5.68
N SER A 178 10.01 26.85 -4.87
CA SER A 178 10.69 28.11 -5.17
C SER A 178 11.67 28.01 -6.36
N GLY A 179 12.14 26.81 -6.69
CA GLY A 179 12.98 26.51 -7.85
C GLY A 179 12.23 26.22 -9.16
N LEU A 180 10.93 26.53 -9.23
CA LEU A 180 10.08 26.34 -10.41
C LEU A 180 9.76 27.69 -11.10
N PRO A 181 9.37 27.68 -12.40
CA PRO A 181 8.87 28.89 -13.06
C PRO A 181 7.63 29.44 -12.34
N ALA A 182 7.54 30.77 -12.18
CA ALA A 182 6.43 31.42 -11.46
C ALA A 182 5.03 31.18 -12.06
N THR A 183 4.95 30.68 -13.30
CA THR A 183 3.70 30.26 -13.96
C THR A 183 3.22 28.87 -13.55
N LEU A 184 4.12 28.01 -13.03
CA LEU A 184 3.81 26.65 -12.61
C LEU A 184 3.35 26.65 -11.15
N ARG A 185 2.09 26.27 -10.91
CA ARG A 185 1.60 26.09 -9.54
C ARG A 185 2.31 24.89 -8.90
N CYS A 186 2.62 24.99 -7.61
CA CYS A 186 3.28 23.92 -6.87
C CYS A 186 2.57 23.68 -5.54
N ARG A 187 2.29 22.42 -5.19
CA ARG A 187 1.60 22.04 -3.95
C ARG A 187 2.17 20.74 -3.36
N GLY A 188 2.12 20.59 -2.04
CA GLY A 188 2.65 19.42 -1.32
C GLY A 188 1.60 18.36 -0.95
N PHE A 189 1.83 17.08 -1.26
CA PHE A 189 0.94 15.98 -0.83
C PHE A 189 1.70 14.95 0.02
N LEU A 190 1.38 14.89 1.31
CA LEU A 190 2.28 14.34 2.33
C LEU A 190 1.60 13.16 3.04
N ASP A 191 1.87 11.93 2.60
CA ASP A 191 1.28 10.71 3.18
C ASP A 191 2.20 10.08 4.24
N ALA A 192 1.65 9.70 5.39
CA ALA A 192 2.38 9.13 6.54
C ALA A 192 3.62 9.96 6.95
N ALA A 193 3.50 11.29 6.84
CA ALA A 193 4.57 12.27 6.99
C ALA A 193 4.59 12.93 8.39
N TRP A 194 3.49 12.86 9.12
CA TRP A 194 3.23 13.60 10.36
C TRP A 194 3.73 12.83 11.59
N TRP A 195 4.99 12.41 11.55
CA TRP A 195 5.56 11.63 12.65
C TRP A 195 5.53 12.42 13.95
N VAL A 196 4.96 11.80 14.98
CA VAL A 196 4.90 12.32 16.35
C VAL A 196 5.96 11.64 17.24
N ARG A 197 6.63 12.45 18.05
CA ARG A 197 7.72 12.05 18.95
C ARG A 197 7.23 10.97 19.93
N ASP A 198 7.94 9.84 19.97
CA ASP A 198 8.08 9.06 21.20
C ASP A 198 9.31 9.58 21.97
N GLU A 199 9.37 9.39 23.29
CA GLU A 199 10.60 9.65 24.06
C GLU A 199 11.54 8.43 24.02
N GLY A 200 11.59 7.75 22.86
CA GLY A 200 12.17 6.43 22.69
C GLY A 200 12.87 6.26 21.34
N ALA A 201 12.46 5.24 20.58
CA ALA A 201 13.18 4.80 19.39
C ALA A 201 13.15 5.82 18.24
N MET A 202 12.06 6.57 18.07
CA MET A 202 11.96 7.61 17.05
C MET A 202 12.77 8.85 17.42
N GLU A 203 12.73 9.29 18.68
CA GLU A 203 13.57 10.42 19.11
C GLU A 203 15.06 10.10 19.03
N GLN A 204 15.48 8.90 19.47
CA GLN A 204 16.88 8.50 19.38
C GLN A 204 17.33 8.42 17.92
N GLY A 205 16.52 7.81 17.05
CA GLY A 205 16.79 7.75 15.60
C GLY A 205 16.88 9.14 14.96
N ALA A 206 16.07 10.11 15.40
CA ALA A 206 16.14 11.50 14.93
C ALA A 206 17.43 12.22 15.37
N LYS A 207 17.92 11.97 16.59
CA LYS A 207 19.20 12.53 17.08
C LYS A 207 20.38 11.98 16.28
N GLU A 208 20.46 10.66 16.18
CA GLU A 208 21.51 9.95 15.43
C GLU A 208 21.49 10.34 13.94
N GLY A 209 20.29 10.34 13.34
CA GLY A 209 20.06 10.71 11.95
C GLY A 209 20.48 12.14 11.63
N LEU A 210 20.04 13.12 12.42
CA LEU A 210 20.42 14.53 12.21
C LEU A 210 21.94 14.73 12.20
N GLN A 211 22.65 14.06 13.11
CA GLN A 211 24.12 14.11 13.17
C GLN A 211 24.77 13.40 11.97
N LEU A 212 24.24 12.23 11.57
CA LEU A 212 24.82 11.41 10.52
C LEU A 212 24.56 11.97 9.12
N TRP A 213 23.35 12.44 8.81
CA TRP A 213 22.96 12.81 7.44
C TRP A 213 23.51 14.16 6.98
N GLY A 214 23.75 15.09 7.91
CA GLY A 214 24.24 16.44 7.61
C GLY A 214 23.32 17.21 6.66
N PRO A 215 22.06 17.51 7.07
CA PRO A 215 21.16 18.36 6.30
C PRO A 215 21.65 19.80 6.27
N SER A 216 21.27 20.54 5.23
CA SER A 216 21.68 21.94 5.08
C SER A 216 20.57 22.88 4.64
N GLU A 217 19.79 22.53 3.62
CA GLU A 217 18.79 23.45 3.05
C GLU A 217 17.39 23.09 3.51
N SER A 218 17.03 21.80 3.53
CA SER A 218 15.66 21.37 3.78
C SER A 218 15.20 21.63 5.22
N LEU A 219 16.10 21.57 6.20
CA LEU A 219 15.77 21.79 7.61
C LEU A 219 16.12 23.19 8.16
N ALA A 220 16.80 24.03 7.37
CA ALA A 220 17.32 25.32 7.82
C ALA A 220 16.28 26.24 8.50
N PRO A 221 15.03 26.39 8.02
CA PRO A 221 14.04 27.26 8.64
C PRO A 221 13.72 26.89 10.11
N CYS A 222 13.69 25.59 10.42
CA CYS A 222 13.44 25.09 11.76
C CYS A 222 14.72 25.09 12.62
N LEU A 223 15.84 24.65 12.05
CA LEU A 223 17.14 24.60 12.74
C LEU A 223 17.66 25.99 13.15
N ALA A 224 17.33 27.05 12.40
CA ALA A 224 17.69 28.43 12.74
C ALA A 224 17.02 28.96 14.03
N THR A 225 15.91 28.34 14.45
CA THR A 225 15.14 28.71 15.65
C THR A 225 15.20 27.65 16.76
N ALA A 226 15.54 26.41 16.43
CA ALA A 226 15.71 25.34 17.40
C ALA A 226 16.98 25.58 18.23
N GLY A 227 16.87 25.44 19.55
CA GLY A 227 18.06 25.31 20.39
C GLY A 227 18.81 24.02 20.07
N GLU A 228 20.12 23.99 20.29
CA GLU A 228 21.02 22.85 20.00
C GLU A 228 20.46 21.50 20.49
N HIS A 229 19.95 21.47 21.72
CA HIS A 229 19.38 20.28 22.37
C HIS A 229 17.99 19.87 21.85
N ALA A 230 17.41 20.64 20.93
CA ALA A 230 16.09 20.43 20.34
C ALA A 230 16.12 20.35 18.81
N ALA A 231 17.31 20.42 18.19
CA ALA A 231 17.47 20.42 16.73
C ALA A 231 16.88 19.17 16.05
N HIS A 232 16.96 18.00 16.70
CA HIS A 232 16.35 16.75 16.23
C HIS A 232 14.83 16.80 16.17
N LEU A 233 14.17 17.72 16.88
CA LEU A 233 12.72 17.89 16.80
C LEU A 233 12.27 18.36 15.42
N CYS A 234 13.13 19.04 14.65
CA CYS A 234 12.86 19.43 13.26
C CYS A 234 12.62 18.24 12.30
N LEU A 235 12.91 17.00 12.73
CA LEU A 235 12.60 15.76 12.00
C LEU A 235 11.20 15.18 12.31
N PHE A 236 10.34 15.93 13.00
CA PHE A 236 8.96 15.55 13.31
C PHE A 236 7.95 16.54 12.71
N GLY A 237 6.84 16.03 12.17
CA GLY A 237 5.82 16.83 11.45
C GLY A 237 5.30 18.05 12.23
N PRO A 238 4.85 17.89 13.49
CA PRO A 238 4.34 18.99 14.33
C PRO A 238 5.32 20.15 14.53
N HIS A 239 6.62 19.86 14.52
CA HIS A 239 7.67 20.86 14.74
C HIS A 239 8.10 21.54 13.44
N PHE A 240 8.09 20.83 12.30
CA PHE A 240 8.56 21.38 11.03
C PHE A 240 7.46 22.09 10.21
N ALA A 241 6.24 21.55 10.19
CA ALA A 241 5.15 22.08 9.37
C ALA A 241 4.80 23.58 9.58
N PRO A 242 4.99 24.19 10.77
CA PRO A 242 4.83 25.64 10.94
C PRO A 242 5.76 26.50 10.07
N TYR A 243 6.89 25.97 9.59
CA TYR A 243 7.87 26.72 8.79
C TYR A 243 7.62 26.68 7.28
N VAL A 244 6.87 25.68 6.81
CA VAL A 244 6.50 25.50 5.38
C VAL A 244 5.54 26.60 4.94
N ARG A 245 5.71 27.13 3.73
CA ARG A 245 4.88 28.23 3.16
C ARG A 245 4.14 27.85 1.88
N THR A 246 4.60 26.83 1.18
CA THR A 246 3.95 26.28 0.00
C THR A 246 2.66 25.56 0.41
N PRO A 247 1.53 25.71 -0.33
CA PRO A 247 0.30 25.02 0.01
C PRO A 247 0.43 23.49 0.06
N PHE A 248 0.05 22.85 1.16
CA PHE A 248 0.17 21.40 1.35
C PHE A 248 -1.07 20.73 1.95
N LEU A 249 -1.20 19.42 1.72
CA LEU A 249 -2.17 18.52 2.33
C LEU A 249 -1.42 17.37 3.02
N VAL A 250 -1.71 17.16 4.30
CA VAL A 250 -1.25 16.00 5.07
C VAL A 250 -2.30 14.90 5.05
N HIS A 251 -1.89 13.68 4.76
CA HIS A 251 -2.67 12.47 5.02
C HIS A 251 -1.94 11.66 6.10
N GLU A 252 -2.55 11.51 7.28
CA GLU A 252 -1.94 10.77 8.39
C GLU A 252 -2.93 9.84 9.07
N GLU A 253 -2.59 8.56 9.18
CA GLU A 253 -3.40 7.62 9.94
C GLU A 253 -3.18 7.77 11.45
N GLN A 254 -4.27 7.85 12.23
CA GLN A 254 -4.18 7.97 13.69
C GLN A 254 -3.51 6.77 14.36
N PHE A 255 -3.50 5.62 13.68
CA PHE A 255 -2.83 4.40 14.11
C PHE A 255 -1.77 3.95 13.07
N ASP A 256 -1.01 4.91 12.51
CA ASP A 256 0.07 4.64 11.56
C ASP A 256 0.95 3.47 11.98
N TYR A 257 1.02 2.45 11.12
CA TYR A 257 1.66 1.19 11.50
C TYR A 257 3.18 1.33 11.72
N PHE A 258 3.86 2.25 11.03
CA PHE A 258 5.28 2.43 11.25
C PHE A 258 5.52 3.02 12.65
N MET A 259 4.79 4.07 13.03
CA MET A 259 4.88 4.66 14.37
C MET A 259 4.49 3.71 15.50
N LEU A 260 3.51 2.82 15.26
CA LEU A 260 3.17 1.71 16.16
C LEU A 260 4.31 0.70 16.29
N SER A 261 4.90 0.28 15.17
CA SER A 261 6.00 -0.71 15.16
C SER A 261 7.23 -0.22 15.92
N LYS A 262 7.52 1.09 15.88
CA LYS A 262 8.59 1.73 16.67
C LYS A 262 8.30 1.77 18.17
N ARG A 263 7.03 1.81 18.56
CA ARG A 263 6.55 1.64 19.94
C ARG A 263 6.42 0.16 20.36
N GLY A 264 6.83 -0.79 19.51
CA GLY A 264 6.78 -2.22 19.79
C GLY A 264 5.44 -2.91 19.46
N VAL A 265 4.46 -2.18 18.93
CA VAL A 265 3.15 -2.71 18.56
C VAL A 265 3.20 -3.33 17.16
N GLN A 266 2.95 -4.64 17.07
CA GLN A 266 3.04 -5.41 15.82
C GLN A 266 1.66 -5.81 15.29
N ARG A 267 1.51 -5.98 13.98
CA ARG A 267 0.29 -6.55 13.36
C ARG A 267 0.17 -8.06 13.65
N PRO A 268 -1.03 -8.64 13.53
CA PRO A 268 -2.32 -8.01 13.19
C PRO A 268 -3.02 -7.37 14.41
N VAL A 269 -3.89 -6.40 14.15
CA VAL A 269 -4.57 -5.60 15.20
C VAL A 269 -5.33 -6.46 16.22
N PHE A 270 -5.96 -7.55 15.76
CA PHE A 270 -6.77 -8.43 16.61
C PHE A 270 -5.95 -9.29 17.60
N LEU A 271 -4.61 -9.25 17.55
CA LEU A 271 -3.72 -9.90 18.53
C LEU A 271 -3.05 -8.92 19.51
N TRP A 272 -3.42 -7.64 19.48
CA TRP A 272 -2.88 -6.63 20.41
C TRP A 272 -3.28 -6.93 21.86
N SER A 273 -2.28 -6.95 22.74
CA SER A 273 -2.48 -7.01 24.19
C SER A 273 -3.04 -5.69 24.73
N PRO A 274 -3.54 -5.64 25.99
CA PRO A 274 -3.98 -4.40 26.61
C PRO A 274 -2.91 -3.30 26.60
N GLU A 275 -1.64 -3.66 26.75
CA GLU A 275 -0.49 -2.74 26.71
C GLU A 275 -0.25 -2.20 25.30
N ALA A 276 -0.38 -3.05 24.27
CA ALA A 276 -0.29 -2.62 22.88
C ALA A 276 -1.41 -1.64 22.50
N TRP A 277 -2.63 -1.87 23.00
CA TRP A 277 -3.74 -0.92 22.86
C TRP A 277 -3.50 0.42 23.57
N GLN A 278 -2.88 0.42 24.76
CA GLN A 278 -2.52 1.67 25.45
C GLN A 278 -1.54 2.52 24.63
N LEU A 279 -0.51 1.89 24.05
CA LEU A 279 0.46 2.56 23.17
C LEU A 279 -0.21 3.04 21.87
N ALA A 280 -1.17 2.29 21.33
CA ALA A 280 -1.94 2.69 20.16
C ALA A 280 -2.84 3.91 20.43
N TRP A 281 -3.54 3.95 21.56
CA TRP A 281 -4.33 5.12 21.98
C TRP A 281 -3.47 6.31 22.37
N GLU A 282 -2.23 6.11 22.82
CA GLU A 282 -1.27 7.20 23.00
C GLU A 282 -0.85 7.81 21.66
N LEU A 283 -0.46 7.00 20.68
CA LEU A 283 -0.17 7.48 19.32
C LEU A 283 -1.36 8.25 18.73
N GLN A 284 -2.56 7.69 18.80
CA GLN A 284 -3.78 8.34 18.35
C GLN A 284 -3.96 9.72 18.99
N ARG A 285 -3.81 9.82 20.32
CA ARG A 285 -3.94 11.11 21.04
C ARG A 285 -2.87 12.11 20.62
N GLN A 286 -1.63 11.67 20.37
CA GLN A 286 -0.56 12.52 19.85
C GLN A 286 -0.87 13.04 18.44
N VAL A 287 -1.36 12.20 17.52
CA VAL A 287 -1.75 12.62 16.16
C VAL A 287 -2.94 13.60 16.21
N LYS A 288 -4.03 13.23 16.92
CA LYS A 288 -5.24 14.06 17.06
C LYS A 288 -4.98 15.42 17.72
N SER A 289 -4.03 15.52 18.65
CA SER A 289 -3.70 16.78 19.34
C SER A 289 -2.70 17.67 18.61
N THR A 290 -1.87 17.11 17.71
CA THR A 290 -0.84 17.89 16.99
C THR A 290 -1.26 18.35 15.59
N LEU A 291 -2.05 17.57 14.85
CA LEU A 291 -2.59 17.99 13.55
C LEU A 291 -3.32 19.36 13.60
N PRO A 292 -4.05 19.73 14.68
CA PRO A 292 -4.67 21.05 14.79
C PRO A 292 -3.71 22.24 14.77
N ILE A 293 -2.39 22.07 14.93
CA ILE A 293 -1.38 23.16 14.87
C ILE A 293 -1.43 23.92 13.52
N ILE A 294 -1.82 23.26 12.44
CA ILE A 294 -1.99 23.88 11.12
C ILE A 294 -3.41 24.37 10.84
N SER A 295 -4.33 24.33 11.82
CA SER A 295 -5.71 24.81 11.64
C SER A 295 -5.78 26.32 11.42
N GLY A 296 -6.71 26.77 10.57
CA GLY A 296 -6.91 28.19 10.28
C GLY A 296 -5.90 28.79 9.28
N ARG A 297 -4.89 28.02 8.89
CA ARG A 297 -4.07 28.29 7.71
C ARG A 297 -4.91 28.12 6.44
N ARG A 298 -4.63 28.93 5.41
CA ARG A 298 -5.22 28.79 4.06
C ARG A 298 -4.38 27.90 3.14
N ASP A 299 -3.13 27.67 3.53
CA ASP A 299 -2.09 26.96 2.79
C ASP A 299 -1.78 25.57 3.39
N ALA A 300 -2.56 25.10 4.38
CA ALA A 300 -2.36 23.79 4.96
C ALA A 300 -3.70 23.11 5.25
N ALA A 301 -3.84 21.87 4.78
CA ALA A 301 -4.97 20.99 5.07
C ALA A 301 -4.47 19.67 5.68
N ALA A 302 -5.34 18.97 6.41
CA ALA A 302 -5.03 17.63 6.91
C ALA A 302 -6.26 16.71 6.85
N TYR A 303 -5.99 15.43 6.65
CA TYR A 303 -6.97 14.35 6.70
C TYR A 303 -6.41 13.21 7.55
N SER A 304 -7.18 12.75 8.53
CA SER A 304 -6.74 11.72 9.46
C SER A 304 -7.85 10.78 9.90
N ALA A 305 -7.81 9.56 9.35
CA ALA A 305 -8.71 8.47 9.68
C ALA A 305 -8.15 7.60 10.83
N THR A 306 -8.97 6.66 11.33
CA THR A 306 -8.56 5.69 12.35
C THR A 306 -7.96 4.41 11.77
N CYS A 307 -7.42 4.42 10.55
CA CYS A 307 -6.90 3.21 9.95
C CYS A 307 -5.53 2.84 10.51
N THR A 308 -5.14 1.57 10.34
CA THR A 308 -3.82 1.07 10.73
C THR A 308 -2.86 0.95 9.56
N GLN A 309 -3.09 1.69 8.48
CA GLN A 309 -2.27 1.61 7.26
C GLN A 309 -1.03 2.50 7.37
N HIS A 310 -0.12 2.32 6.41
CA HIS A 310 1.11 3.11 6.21
C HIS A 310 1.38 3.10 4.69
N CYS A 311 1.81 4.22 4.12
CA CYS A 311 1.78 4.44 2.65
C CYS A 311 0.40 4.21 2.04
N PHE A 312 -0.64 4.75 2.66
CA PHE A 312 -1.98 4.44 2.22
C PHE A 312 -2.30 5.06 0.85
N ALA A 313 -1.60 6.13 0.45
CA ALA A 313 -1.67 6.69 -0.90
C ALA A 313 -1.31 5.70 -2.01
N GLU A 314 -0.54 4.65 -1.71
CA GLU A 314 -0.11 3.63 -2.66
C GLU A 314 -1.12 2.46 -2.76
N SER A 315 -2.29 2.58 -2.11
CA SER A 315 -3.42 1.65 -2.20
C SER A 315 -4.56 2.18 -3.06
N SER A 316 -5.19 1.32 -3.86
CA SER A 316 -6.42 1.62 -4.61
C SER A 316 -7.65 1.95 -3.74
N LEU A 317 -7.58 1.74 -2.41
CA LEU A 317 -8.64 2.12 -1.47
C LEU A 317 -8.48 3.54 -0.89
N PHE A 318 -7.35 4.19 -1.13
CA PHE A 318 -6.95 5.47 -0.54
C PHE A 318 -8.04 6.56 -0.56
N TRP A 319 -8.53 6.90 -1.75
CA TRP A 319 -9.52 7.96 -1.96
C TRP A 319 -10.92 7.62 -1.41
N ARG A 320 -11.16 6.36 -1.02
CA ARG A 320 -12.48 5.83 -0.65
C ARG A 320 -12.76 5.86 0.84
N VAL A 321 -11.75 6.03 1.70
CA VAL A 321 -11.95 6.19 3.14
C VAL A 321 -12.63 7.53 3.42
N ARG A 322 -13.51 7.56 4.43
CA ARG A 322 -14.32 8.73 4.81
C ARG A 322 -14.24 9.01 6.30
N VAL A 323 -14.14 10.29 6.64
CA VAL A 323 -14.12 10.83 8.02
C VAL A 323 -15.40 11.63 8.28
N PRO A 324 -16.01 11.56 9.49
CA PRO A 324 -17.20 12.34 9.82
C PRO A 324 -17.02 13.87 9.65
N ALA A 325 -18.07 14.57 9.19
CA ALA A 325 -18.04 16.01 9.00
C ALA A 325 -18.14 16.78 10.34
N PRO A 326 -17.34 17.84 10.59
CA PRO A 326 -17.38 18.57 11.86
C PRO A 326 -18.71 19.26 12.21
N ARG A 327 -19.60 19.50 11.23
CA ARG A 327 -20.85 20.27 11.40
C ARG A 327 -22.05 19.74 10.61
N GLY A 328 -22.12 18.42 10.39
CA GLY A 328 -23.26 17.80 9.71
C GLY A 328 -23.65 16.46 10.34
N LEU A 329 -24.83 16.40 10.94
CA LEU A 329 -25.45 15.11 11.29
C LEU A 329 -25.57 14.28 9.99
N PHE A 330 -24.96 13.10 9.97
CA PHE A 330 -24.93 12.17 8.83
C PHE A 330 -24.16 12.64 7.58
N GLN A 331 -23.25 13.61 7.70
CA GLN A 331 -22.30 13.94 6.63
C GLN A 331 -20.92 13.38 6.93
N SER A 332 -20.25 12.85 5.92
CA SER A 332 -18.84 12.43 5.96
C SER A 332 -18.12 12.94 4.72
N TRP A 333 -16.81 13.14 4.84
CA TRP A 333 -15.93 13.64 3.78
C TRP A 333 -14.94 12.54 3.42
N SER A 334 -14.81 12.22 2.14
CA SER A 334 -13.68 11.44 1.65
C SER A 334 -12.45 12.34 1.47
N LEU A 335 -11.27 11.72 1.46
CA LEU A 335 -10.04 12.40 1.09
C LEU A 335 -10.13 13.01 -0.32
N GLU A 336 -10.86 12.38 -1.25
CA GLU A 336 -11.11 12.93 -2.58
C GLU A 336 -11.81 14.30 -2.51
N GLN A 337 -12.86 14.44 -1.69
CA GLN A 337 -13.61 15.69 -1.57
C GLN A 337 -12.73 16.82 -0.99
N LEU A 338 -11.86 16.49 -0.02
CA LEU A 338 -10.87 17.43 0.52
C LEU A 338 -9.83 17.82 -0.54
N ALA A 339 -9.19 16.82 -1.17
CA ALA A 339 -8.13 17.01 -2.16
C ALA A 339 -8.62 17.78 -3.40
N ARG A 340 -9.88 17.62 -3.80
CA ARG A 340 -10.48 18.38 -4.91
C ARG A 340 -10.42 19.89 -4.66
N SER A 341 -10.80 20.35 -3.48
CA SER A 341 -10.70 21.78 -3.11
C SER A 341 -9.25 22.26 -3.06
N TRP A 342 -8.37 21.47 -2.44
CA TRP A 342 -6.95 21.79 -2.31
C TRP A 342 -6.21 21.84 -3.66
N LEU A 343 -6.55 20.99 -4.64
CA LEU A 343 -5.98 21.01 -5.99
C LEU A 343 -6.49 22.19 -6.84
N GLN A 344 -7.77 22.54 -6.69
CA GLN A 344 -8.45 23.49 -7.57
C GLN A 344 -8.22 24.96 -7.17
N GLU A 345 -7.78 25.25 -5.94
CA GLU A 345 -7.72 26.64 -5.49
C GLU A 345 -6.74 27.54 -6.27
N LEU A 346 -7.21 28.76 -6.49
CA LEU A 346 -6.50 29.93 -7.00
C LEU A 346 -6.33 30.97 -5.87
N PRO A 347 -5.27 31.81 -5.90
CA PRO A 347 -5.12 32.89 -4.93
C PRO A 347 -6.33 33.84 -4.95
N GLY A 348 -7.03 33.96 -3.82
CA GLY A 348 -8.19 34.86 -3.67
C GLY A 348 -9.55 34.18 -3.46
N SER A 349 -9.61 32.83 -3.36
CA SER A 349 -10.81 32.12 -2.90
C SER A 349 -11.35 32.66 -1.57
N SER A 350 -12.67 32.84 -1.49
CA SER A 350 -13.38 33.27 -0.28
C SER A 350 -13.81 32.10 0.61
N ASP A 351 -13.97 30.91 0.04
CA ASP A 351 -14.22 29.69 0.80
C ASP A 351 -12.88 29.15 1.33
N PRO A 352 -12.81 28.69 2.59
CA PRO A 352 -11.58 28.10 3.10
C PRO A 352 -11.31 26.74 2.43
N VAL A 353 -10.11 26.58 1.85
CA VAL A 353 -9.51 25.25 1.64
C VAL A 353 -9.69 24.42 2.91
N GLY A 354 -9.96 23.14 2.71
CA GLY A 354 -9.70 22.05 3.65
C GLY A 354 -9.24 22.42 5.05
N GLY A 355 -10.20 22.42 5.98
CA GLY A 355 -9.86 22.35 7.40
C GLY A 355 -9.14 21.05 7.74
N VAL A 356 -8.57 21.01 8.95
CA VAL A 356 -8.04 19.78 9.55
C VAL A 356 -9.21 18.83 9.85
N LEU A 357 -9.35 17.77 9.04
CA LEU A 357 -10.36 16.73 9.19
C LEU A 357 -9.76 15.53 9.95
N ILE A 358 -10.26 15.28 11.15
CA ILE A 358 -9.78 14.22 12.05
C ILE A 358 -10.99 13.41 12.51
N ASP A 359 -10.93 12.08 12.34
CA ASP A 359 -11.96 11.17 12.81
C ASP A 359 -12.07 11.17 14.35
N ASP A 360 -13.28 11.25 14.88
CA ASP A 360 -13.54 11.31 16.32
C ASP A 360 -13.48 9.94 17.01
N CYS A 361 -13.52 8.83 16.25
CA CYS A 361 -13.54 7.47 16.79
C CYS A 361 -12.32 7.13 17.67
N SER A 362 -12.52 6.22 18.63
CA SER A 362 -11.54 5.82 19.65
C SER A 362 -10.78 4.51 19.35
N ASP A 363 -11.30 3.67 18.47
CA ASP A 363 -10.70 2.38 18.15
C ASP A 363 -9.96 2.41 16.81
N ALA A 364 -9.12 1.40 16.57
CA ALA A 364 -8.43 1.24 15.29
C ALA A 364 -9.32 0.51 14.28
N ASN A 365 -9.31 0.96 13.02
CA ASN A 365 -10.16 0.48 11.93
C ASN A 365 -11.66 0.44 12.30
N CYS A 366 -12.19 1.55 12.83
CA CYS A 366 -13.56 1.60 13.31
C CYS A 366 -14.58 1.10 12.24
N PRO A 367 -15.60 0.32 12.65
CA PRO A 367 -16.67 -0.09 11.73
C PRO A 367 -17.45 1.14 11.24
N GLU A 368 -18.17 0.99 10.13
CA GLU A 368 -19.05 2.01 9.52
C GLU A 368 -20.04 2.63 10.53
N GLN A 369 -19.62 3.70 11.20
CA GLN A 369 -20.43 4.47 12.13
C GLN A 369 -20.56 5.90 11.61
N ARG A 370 -21.81 6.39 11.53
CA ARG A 370 -22.15 7.72 10.98
C ARG A 370 -21.73 7.94 9.51
N GLY A 371 -21.55 6.87 8.73
CA GLY A 371 -21.31 6.96 7.27
C GLY A 371 -19.84 7.11 6.85
N SER A 372 -18.89 6.77 7.72
CA SER A 372 -17.48 6.56 7.37
C SER A 372 -17.29 5.19 6.69
N SER A 373 -16.98 5.15 5.39
CA SER A 373 -16.56 3.90 4.73
C SER A 373 -15.28 3.40 5.39
N GLY A 374 -15.36 2.20 5.94
CA GLY A 374 -14.34 1.65 6.83
C GLY A 374 -12.97 1.49 6.18
N CYS A 375 -11.94 1.60 7.01
CA CYS A 375 -10.56 1.25 6.68
C CYS A 375 -10.47 -0.15 6.05
N PRO A 376 -9.43 -0.44 5.23
CA PRO A 376 -9.24 -1.77 4.66
C PRO A 376 -9.16 -2.80 5.79
N PHE A 377 -10.18 -3.66 5.88
CA PHE A 377 -10.29 -4.67 6.93
C PHE A 377 -9.05 -5.59 6.90
N GLU A 378 -8.23 -5.57 7.95
CA GLU A 378 -7.47 -6.78 8.27
C GLU A 378 -8.51 -7.85 8.65
N PRO A 379 -8.59 -8.99 7.93
CA PRO A 379 -9.63 -9.97 8.19
C PRO A 379 -9.45 -10.53 9.60
N SER A 380 -10.51 -10.50 10.40
CA SER A 380 -10.46 -11.03 11.76
C SER A 380 -10.22 -12.55 11.73
N LEU A 381 -9.82 -13.13 12.87
CA LEU A 381 -9.72 -14.59 13.00
C LEU A 381 -11.04 -15.29 12.57
N ARG A 382 -12.19 -14.67 12.82
CA ARG A 382 -13.50 -15.17 12.40
C ARG A 382 -13.68 -15.13 10.88
N ASP A 383 -13.21 -14.08 10.21
CA ASP A 383 -13.30 -13.95 8.76
C ASP A 383 -12.33 -14.88 8.04
N LEU A 384 -11.11 -15.06 8.58
CA LEU A 384 -10.15 -16.06 8.13
C LEU A 384 -10.71 -17.48 8.28
N LEU A 385 -11.38 -17.79 9.41
CA LEU A 385 -12.07 -19.07 9.60
C LEU A 385 -13.24 -19.26 8.63
N LEU A 386 -14.02 -18.21 8.34
CA LEU A 386 -15.12 -18.26 7.37
C LEU A 386 -14.60 -18.46 5.92
N LEU A 387 -13.53 -17.76 5.55
CA LEU A 387 -12.85 -17.92 4.26
C LEU A 387 -12.21 -19.31 4.12
N ALA A 388 -11.64 -19.87 5.18
CA ALA A 388 -11.15 -21.25 5.20
C ALA A 388 -12.27 -22.30 5.12
N CYS A 389 -13.47 -21.98 5.61
CA CYS A 389 -14.65 -22.84 5.50
C CYS A 389 -15.33 -22.80 4.11
N LEU A 390 -15.22 -21.70 3.35
CA LEU A 390 -15.84 -21.58 2.01
C LEU A 390 -15.45 -22.74 1.06
N PRO A 391 -14.16 -23.09 0.89
CA PRO A 391 -13.75 -24.23 0.06
C PRO A 391 -14.36 -25.56 0.51
N LEU A 392 -14.50 -25.79 1.82
CA LEU A 392 -15.08 -27.01 2.38
C LEU A 392 -16.59 -27.09 2.12
N VAL A 393 -17.30 -25.97 2.25
CA VAL A 393 -18.74 -25.87 1.91
C VAL A 393 -18.97 -26.09 0.42
N LEU A 394 -18.16 -25.45 -0.44
CA LEU A 394 -18.22 -25.64 -1.91
C LEU A 394 -17.94 -27.09 -2.30
N LEU A 395 -16.92 -27.71 -1.71
CA LEU A 395 -16.59 -29.13 -1.91
C LEU A 395 -17.76 -30.04 -1.50
N ALA A 396 -18.37 -29.80 -0.34
CA ALA A 396 -19.55 -30.54 0.11
C ALA A 396 -20.74 -30.39 -0.85
N CYS A 397 -21.02 -29.18 -1.34
CA CYS A 397 -22.04 -28.93 -2.36
C CYS A 397 -21.75 -29.68 -3.67
N CYS A 398 -20.50 -29.68 -4.14
CA CYS A 398 -20.09 -30.44 -5.33
C CYS A 398 -20.29 -31.96 -5.15
N ILE A 399 -19.92 -32.51 -3.98
CA ILE A 399 -20.12 -33.92 -3.65
C ILE A 399 -21.62 -34.26 -3.65
N LEU A 400 -22.46 -33.45 -3.01
CA LEU A 400 -23.92 -33.65 -2.98
C LEU A 400 -24.55 -33.60 -4.39
N LEU A 401 -24.10 -32.69 -5.25
CA LEU A 401 -24.54 -32.61 -6.66
C LEU A 401 -24.10 -33.85 -7.46
N LEU A 402 -22.88 -34.34 -7.27
CA LEU A 402 -22.39 -35.57 -7.90
C LEU A 402 -23.15 -36.82 -7.43
N LEU A 403 -23.45 -36.92 -6.14
CA LEU A 403 -24.28 -37.98 -5.58
C LEU A 403 -25.71 -37.93 -6.11
N ARG A 404 -26.33 -36.75 -6.18
CA ARG A 404 -27.65 -36.54 -6.79
C ARG A 404 -27.66 -36.93 -8.26
N ARG A 405 -26.63 -36.56 -9.04
CA ARG A 405 -26.47 -36.95 -10.44
C ARG A 405 -26.31 -38.46 -10.60
N ARG A 406 -25.48 -39.11 -9.77
CA ARG A 406 -25.35 -40.59 -9.74
C ARG A 406 -26.65 -41.28 -9.38
N TRP A 407 -27.41 -40.78 -8.42
CA TRP A 407 -28.71 -41.33 -8.01
C TRP A 407 -29.77 -41.22 -9.12
N LEU A 408 -29.86 -40.06 -9.79
CA LEU A 408 -30.74 -39.85 -10.94
C LEU A 408 -30.38 -40.78 -12.11
N LEU A 409 -29.10 -40.87 -12.47
CA LEU A 409 -28.60 -41.80 -13.49
C LEU A 409 -28.87 -43.27 -13.12
N GLY A 410 -28.75 -43.62 -11.83
CA GLY A 410 -29.11 -44.93 -11.28
C GLY A 410 -30.60 -45.24 -11.43
N ARG A 411 -31.49 -44.29 -11.14
CA ARG A 411 -32.94 -44.42 -11.39
C ARG A 411 -33.24 -44.60 -12.88
N CYS A 412 -32.65 -43.78 -13.76
CA CYS A 412 -32.81 -43.93 -15.21
C CYS A 412 -32.35 -45.31 -15.70
N ARG A 413 -31.18 -45.80 -15.27
CA ARG A 413 -30.67 -47.14 -15.63
C ARG A 413 -31.54 -48.29 -15.10
N ARG A 414 -32.13 -48.16 -13.90
CA ARG A 414 -33.07 -49.17 -13.37
C ARG A 414 -34.37 -49.20 -14.17
N ARG A 415 -34.92 -48.04 -14.55
CA ARG A 415 -36.11 -47.93 -15.40
C ARG A 415 -35.88 -48.54 -16.79
N PHE A 416 -34.76 -48.20 -17.44
CA PHE A 416 -34.34 -48.78 -18.72
C PHE A 416 -34.08 -50.30 -18.67
N ARG A 417 -33.70 -50.87 -17.51
CA ARG A 417 -33.57 -52.32 -17.34
C ARG A 417 -34.91 -53.01 -17.18
N GLN A 418 -35.90 -52.38 -16.52
CA GLN A 418 -37.24 -52.95 -16.41
C GLN A 418 -37.96 -53.02 -17.77
N GLU A 419 -37.66 -52.09 -18.69
CA GLU A 419 -38.21 -52.07 -20.06
C GLU A 419 -37.49 -53.02 -21.04
N ARG A 420 -36.40 -53.72 -20.63
CA ARG A 420 -35.59 -54.59 -21.51
C ARG A 420 -35.45 -56.03 -20.98
N SER A 421 -36.55 -56.62 -20.54
CA SER A 421 -36.63 -58.03 -20.13
C SER A 421 -37.42 -58.85 -21.17
N PRO A 422 -36.77 -59.52 -22.15
CA PRO A 422 -37.44 -60.44 -23.06
C PRO A 422 -37.50 -61.86 -22.49
N THR A 423 -38.67 -62.49 -22.59
CA THR A 423 -38.88 -63.94 -22.38
C THR A 423 -38.31 -64.76 -23.54
N PRO A 424 -37.64 -65.90 -23.28
CA PRO A 424 -37.39 -66.92 -24.30
C PRO A 424 -38.10 -68.26 -24.01
N GLN A 425 -38.66 -68.87 -25.05
CA GLN A 425 -39.15 -70.25 -25.03
C GLN A 425 -38.06 -71.24 -25.49
N MET A 426 -37.98 -72.39 -24.81
CA MET A 426 -37.72 -73.75 -25.33
C MET A 426 -37.27 -73.94 -26.80
N LEU A 427 -36.06 -74.47 -27.06
CA LEU A 427 -35.82 -75.86 -27.55
C LEU A 427 -34.38 -76.15 -28.05
N GLY A 428 -33.78 -77.22 -27.51
CA GLY A 428 -33.11 -78.33 -28.24
C GLY A 428 -31.81 -78.14 -29.05
N ALA A 429 -30.69 -78.73 -28.57
CA ALA A 429 -29.81 -79.70 -29.28
C ALA A 429 -28.52 -79.99 -28.48
N SER A 430 -27.79 -81.07 -28.82
CA SER A 430 -26.83 -81.79 -27.95
C SER A 430 -25.34 -81.73 -28.36
N PHE A 431 -24.50 -82.47 -27.61
CA PHE A 431 -23.04 -82.73 -27.72
C PHE A 431 -22.11 -81.65 -27.10
N GLY A 432 -21.08 -81.99 -26.31
CA GLY A 432 -20.68 -83.28 -25.70
C GLY A 432 -19.22 -83.27 -25.19
N GLU A 433 -18.96 -83.89 -24.01
CA GLU A 433 -17.62 -84.26 -23.45
C GLU A 433 -16.56 -83.12 -23.29
N ALA A 434 -15.34 -83.28 -22.74
CA ALA A 434 -14.82 -83.84 -21.47
C ALA A 434 -13.40 -83.21 -21.26
N ASP A 435 -12.60 -83.29 -20.18
CA ASP A 435 -12.65 -83.87 -18.81
C ASP A 435 -11.60 -83.10 -17.93
N GLY A 436 -11.32 -83.54 -16.68
CA GLY A 436 -10.02 -83.29 -16.02
C GLY A 436 -10.04 -82.78 -14.57
N PHE A 437 -9.58 -83.60 -13.61
CA PHE A 437 -9.59 -83.34 -12.16
C PHE A 437 -8.32 -82.60 -11.60
N PRO A 438 -8.34 -82.12 -10.33
CA PRO A 438 -7.26 -81.40 -9.61
C PRO A 438 -6.48 -82.38 -8.68
N PRO A 439 -6.02 -82.11 -7.42
CA PRO A 439 -5.69 -80.88 -6.67
C PRO A 439 -4.31 -80.96 -5.94
N HIS A 440 -4.11 -80.12 -4.90
CA HIS A 440 -3.27 -80.20 -3.67
C HIS A 440 -2.44 -78.91 -3.46
N ALA A 441 -2.34 -78.19 -2.32
CA ALA A 441 -2.74 -78.30 -0.90
C ALA A 441 -1.52 -78.33 0.05
N MET A 442 -1.64 -77.62 1.19
CA MET A 442 -0.75 -77.55 2.36
C MET A 442 0.60 -76.79 2.20
N ASN A 443 1.26 -76.33 3.28
CA ASN A 443 0.84 -75.69 4.56
C ASN A 443 2.13 -75.25 5.30
N SER A 444 2.06 -74.27 6.22
CA SER A 444 3.07 -73.97 7.29
C SER A 444 4.52 -73.64 6.89
N SER A 445 5.36 -72.98 7.69
CA SER A 445 5.18 -72.01 8.79
C SER A 445 6.52 -71.31 9.11
N ASN A 446 6.44 -70.22 9.88
CA ASN A 446 7.39 -69.83 10.93
C ASN A 446 8.78 -69.18 10.64
N ILE A 447 9.00 -68.10 11.42
CA ILE A 447 10.20 -67.70 12.19
C ILE A 447 11.08 -66.51 11.74
N ASP A 448 11.00 -65.47 12.60
CA ASP A 448 11.97 -64.46 13.07
C ASP A 448 12.70 -63.42 12.18
N ARG A 449 12.70 -62.19 12.73
CA ARG A 449 13.80 -61.18 12.88
C ARG A 449 14.55 -60.71 11.61
N THR A 450 14.93 -59.44 11.45
CA THR A 450 15.37 -58.43 12.44
C THR A 450 14.93 -57.00 12.08
N SER A 451 14.90 -56.12 13.09
CA SER A 451 14.83 -54.66 12.99
C SER A 451 16.17 -54.02 12.58
N LEU A 452 16.13 -52.97 11.75
CA LEU A 452 17.21 -51.96 11.63
C LEU A 452 16.63 -50.56 11.39
N GLU A 453 17.14 -49.60 12.18
CA GLU A 453 17.44 -48.17 11.91
C GLU A 453 16.43 -47.30 11.11
N GLN A 454 15.84 -46.25 11.69
CA GLN A 454 16.43 -44.91 11.95
C GLN A 454 16.97 -44.18 10.70
N GLN A 455 16.29 -43.09 10.30
CA GLN A 455 16.84 -41.74 10.44
C GLN A 455 15.79 -40.65 10.14
N GLU A 456 15.77 -39.62 10.99
CA GLU A 456 15.17 -38.31 10.73
C GLU A 456 16.17 -37.44 9.95
N TRP A 457 15.67 -36.54 9.10
CA TRP A 457 16.03 -35.11 8.99
C TRP A 457 14.97 -34.38 8.14
#